data_AF-A0A7S0YMD8-F1
#
_entry.id   AF-A0A7S0YMD8-F1
#
_cell.length_a   1.000
_cell.length_b   1.000
_cell.length_c   1.000
_cell.angle_alpha   90.00
_cell.angle_beta   90.00
_cell.angle_gamma   90.00
#
_symmetry.space_group_name_H-M   'P 1'
#
loop_
_entity.id
_entity.type
_entity.pdbx_description
1 polymer ?
#
loop_
_entity_poly.entity_id
_entity_poly.type
_entity_poly.pdbx_seq_one_letter_code
_entity_poly.pdbx_strand_id
1 'polypeptide(L)'
;GRRGMVECGGGVEKLVATIRSQDPEASCFALLCTGNLFMQPDAREAYVAVPGSVETLVECLEATSVHALRYAVGTIRNLASDDESREALLSVPGMTAKLSELSHHRNVKIRDH
;
A
#
# COMPACT_ATOMS: atom_id res chain seq x y z
N GLY A 1 4.44 20.01 -7.94
CA GLY A 1 5.62 19.13 -7.74
C GLY A 1 5.30 18.12 -6.65
N ARG A 2 5.92 16.92 -6.69
CA ARG A 2 5.60 15.77 -5.82
C ARG A 2 5.57 16.06 -4.30
N ARG A 3 6.21 17.13 -3.82
CA ARG A 3 6.10 17.61 -2.42
C ARG A 3 4.72 18.17 -2.03
N GLY A 4 4.01 18.83 -2.96
CA GLY A 4 2.75 19.50 -2.63
C GLY A 4 1.55 18.58 -2.37
N MET A 5 1.67 17.27 -2.63
CA MET A 5 0.60 16.30 -2.30
C MET A 5 0.65 15.83 -0.85
N VAL A 6 1.81 15.90 -0.20
CA VAL A 6 1.99 15.48 1.20
C VAL A 6 1.72 16.64 2.15
N GLU A 7 1.99 17.89 1.73
CA GLU A 7 1.82 19.09 2.58
C GLU A 7 0.38 19.60 2.70
N CYS A 8 -0.53 19.20 1.80
CA CYS A 8 -1.96 19.41 2.01
C CYS A 8 -2.48 18.22 2.79
N GLY A 9 -2.78 18.39 4.10
CA GLY A 9 -3.30 17.37 5.04
C GLY A 9 -4.67 16.77 4.67
N GLY A 10 -4.79 16.29 3.44
CA GLY A 10 -5.94 15.70 2.77
C GLY A 10 -5.52 14.93 1.50
N GLY A 11 -4.25 14.98 1.09
CA GLY A 11 -3.75 14.28 -0.09
C GLY A 11 -3.66 12.77 0.12
N VAL A 12 -3.23 12.34 1.31
CA VAL A 12 -3.16 10.93 1.69
C VAL A 12 -4.56 10.34 1.82
N GLU A 13 -5.50 11.02 2.46
CA GLU A 13 -6.88 10.57 2.62
C GLU A 13 -7.58 10.42 1.27
N LYS A 14 -7.35 11.35 0.34
CA LYS A 14 -7.84 11.22 -1.04
C LYS A 14 -7.21 10.04 -1.77
N LEU A 15 -5.91 9.77 -1.55
CA LEU A 15 -5.26 8.58 -2.13
C LEU A 15 -5.87 7.30 -1.58
N VAL A 16 -6.06 7.20 -0.26
CA VAL A 16 -6.71 6.07 0.40
C VAL A 16 -8.14 5.87 -0.14
N ALA A 17 -8.92 6.94 -0.28
CA ALA A 17 -10.25 6.88 -0.88
C ALA A 17 -10.21 6.40 -2.35
N THR A 18 -9.20 6.81 -3.11
CA THR A 18 -9.05 6.39 -4.52
C THR A 18 -8.62 4.93 -4.62
N ILE A 19 -7.78 4.43 -3.72
CA ILE A 19 -7.41 3.02 -3.64
C ILE A 19 -8.66 2.15 -3.43
N ARG A 20 -9.60 2.60 -2.59
CA ARG A 20 -10.89 1.93 -2.33
C ARG A 20 -11.95 2.13 -3.44
N SER A 21 -11.61 2.83 -4.53
CA SER A 21 -12.55 3.02 -5.64
C SER A 21 -12.96 1.69 -6.27
N GLN A 22 -14.20 1.60 -6.73
CA GLN A 22 -14.68 0.46 -7.52
C GLN A 22 -14.09 0.42 -8.94
N ASP A 23 -13.44 1.51 -9.36
CA ASP A 23 -12.71 1.55 -10.62
C ASP A 23 -11.33 0.86 -10.46
N PRO A 24 -11.13 -0.32 -11.08
CA PRO A 24 -9.90 -1.08 -10.93
C PRO A 24 -8.69 -0.36 -11.53
N GLU A 25 -8.88 0.48 -12.55
CA GLU A 25 -7.80 1.23 -13.17
C GLU A 25 -7.37 2.39 -12.26
N ALA A 26 -8.33 3.16 -11.73
CA ALA A 26 -8.07 4.20 -10.75
C ALA A 26 -7.39 3.66 -9.48
N SER A 27 -7.85 2.52 -8.97
CA SER A 27 -7.24 1.85 -7.80
C SER A 27 -5.79 1.44 -8.08
N CYS A 28 -5.52 0.82 -9.25
CA CYS A 28 -4.16 0.45 -9.65
C CYS A 28 -3.23 1.66 -9.77
N PHE A 29 -3.68 2.74 -10.41
CA PHE A 29 -2.91 3.97 -10.52
C PHE A 29 -2.67 4.63 -9.16
N ALA A 30 -3.66 4.63 -8.27
CA ALA A 30 -3.52 5.14 -6.91
C ALA A 30 -2.50 4.33 -6.10
N LEU A 31 -2.52 3.00 -6.20
CA LEU A 31 -1.52 2.12 -5.58
C LEU A 31 -0.12 2.42 -6.11
N LEU A 32 0.07 2.54 -7.43
CA LEU A 32 1.33 2.91 -8.05
C LEU A 32 1.85 4.28 -7.58
N CYS A 33 0.99 5.29 -7.58
CA CYS A 33 1.33 6.63 -7.09
C CYS A 33 1.75 6.59 -5.63
N THR A 34 0.99 5.88 -4.80
CA THR A 34 1.28 5.73 -3.36
C THR A 34 2.59 5.00 -3.12
N GLY A 35 2.85 3.89 -3.83
CA GLY A 35 4.11 3.16 -3.76
C GLY A 35 5.32 4.01 -4.16
N ASN A 36 5.16 4.91 -5.13
CA ASN A 36 6.21 5.87 -5.50
C ASN A 36 6.41 6.96 -4.43
N LEU A 37 5.34 7.39 -3.75
CA LEU A 37 5.44 8.36 -2.65
C LEU A 37 6.16 7.76 -1.44
N PHE A 38 5.97 6.47 -1.18
CA PHE A 38 6.69 5.74 -0.13
C PHE A 38 8.20 5.66 -0.35
N MET A 39 8.76 6.18 -1.44
CA MET A 39 10.21 6.42 -1.54
C MET A 39 10.68 7.58 -0.64
N GLN A 40 9.76 8.37 -0.08
CA GLN A 40 10.04 9.45 0.85
C GLN A 40 9.58 9.04 2.27
N PRO A 41 10.44 9.13 3.30
CA PRO A 41 10.08 8.80 4.68
C PRO A 41 8.85 9.57 5.19
N ASP A 42 8.83 10.89 4.98
CA ASP A 42 7.73 11.77 5.42
C ASP A 42 6.36 11.33 4.86
N ALA A 43 6.35 10.76 3.65
CA ALA A 43 5.12 10.27 3.03
C ALA A 43 4.64 8.95 3.64
N ARG A 44 5.56 8.09 4.11
CA ARG A 44 5.22 6.85 4.81
C ARG A 44 4.66 7.16 6.18
N GLU A 45 5.33 8.04 6.93
CA GLU A 45 4.86 8.52 8.24
C GLU A 45 3.48 9.17 8.14
N ALA A 46 3.29 10.09 7.18
CA ALA A 46 1.99 10.72 6.94
C ALA A 46 0.91 9.72 6.54
N TYR A 47 1.27 8.65 5.82
CA TYR A 47 0.31 7.59 5.47
C TYR A 47 -0.11 6.76 6.67
N VAL A 48 0.85 6.29 7.46
CA VAL A 48 0.60 5.49 8.67
C VAL A 48 -0.17 6.30 9.72
N ALA A 49 0.03 7.62 9.77
CA ALA A 49 -0.71 8.52 10.63
C ALA A 49 -2.21 8.63 10.30
N VAL A 50 -2.62 8.30 9.05
CA VAL A 50 -4.03 8.31 8.66
C VAL A 50 -4.72 7.03 9.14
N PRO A 51 -5.77 7.12 10.00
CA PRO A 51 -6.47 5.93 10.49
C PRO A 51 -7.09 5.11 9.37
N GLY A 52 -6.92 3.78 9.40
CA GLY A 52 -7.51 2.88 8.41
C GLY A 52 -6.77 2.82 7.07
N SER A 53 -5.65 3.55 6.91
CA SER A 53 -4.88 3.60 5.66
C SER A 53 -4.14 2.28 5.41
N VAL A 54 -3.50 1.74 6.44
CA VAL A 54 -2.73 0.48 6.38
C VAL A 54 -3.66 -0.70 6.11
N GLU A 55 -4.82 -0.73 6.77
CA GLU A 55 -5.87 -1.72 6.56
C GLU A 55 -6.37 -1.71 5.11
N THR A 56 -6.48 -0.53 4.50
CA THR A 56 -6.85 -0.39 3.07
C THR A 56 -5.87 -1.14 2.16
N LEU A 57 -4.57 -1.04 2.43
CA LEU A 57 -3.56 -1.75 1.63
C LEU A 57 -3.64 -3.26 1.85
N VAL A 58 -3.89 -3.69 3.09
CA VAL A 58 -4.06 -5.12 3.40
C VAL A 58 -5.32 -5.69 2.72
N GLU A 59 -6.43 -4.94 2.69
CA GLU A 59 -7.64 -5.30 1.93
C GLU A 59 -7.34 -5.45 0.42
N CYS A 60 -6.45 -4.62 -0.14
CA CYS A 60 -6.05 -4.72 -1.54
C CYS A 60 -5.26 -6.01 -1.86
N LEU A 61 -4.71 -6.70 -0.86
CA LEU A 61 -4.12 -8.04 -1.03
C LEU A 61 -5.18 -9.13 -1.28
N GLU A 62 -6.45 -8.83 -1.04
CA GLU A 62 -7.57 -9.74 -1.33
C GLU A 62 -8.18 -9.50 -2.73
N ALA A 63 -7.63 -8.55 -3.49
CA ALA A 63 -8.10 -8.27 -4.84
C ALA A 63 -7.89 -9.49 -5.75
N THR A 64 -8.94 -9.85 -6.49
CA THR A 64 -8.90 -10.96 -7.48
C THR A 64 -8.09 -10.60 -8.73
N SER A 65 -7.85 -9.30 -8.96
CA SER A 65 -7.06 -8.82 -10.08
C SER A 65 -5.56 -8.99 -9.81
N VAL A 66 -4.89 -9.73 -10.68
CA VAL A 66 -3.42 -9.93 -10.63
C VAL A 66 -2.66 -8.59 -10.70
N HIS A 67 -3.18 -7.61 -11.45
CA HIS A 67 -2.57 -6.29 -11.54
C HIS A 67 -2.68 -5.53 -10.21
N ALA A 68 -3.88 -5.48 -9.63
CA ALA A 68 -4.12 -4.83 -8.35
C ALA A 68 -3.28 -5.48 -7.25
N LEU A 69 -3.23 -6.82 -7.20
CA LEU A 69 -2.42 -7.56 -6.26
C LEU A 69 -0.93 -7.25 -6.41
N ARG A 70 -0.41 -7.21 -7.65
CA ARG A 70 1.02 -6.89 -7.89
C ARG A 70 1.36 -5.48 -7.41
N TYR A 71 0.50 -4.50 -7.67
CA TYR A 71 0.72 -3.13 -7.21
C TYR A 71 0.57 -3.02 -5.70
N ALA A 72 -0.42 -3.67 -5.10
CA ALA A 72 -0.61 -3.71 -3.66
C ALA A 72 0.62 -4.29 -2.94
N VAL A 73 1.15 -5.42 -3.41
CA VAL A 73 2.37 -6.02 -2.85
C VAL A 73 3.58 -5.08 -3.00
N GLY A 74 3.76 -4.47 -4.17
CA GLY A 74 4.84 -3.50 -4.38
C GLY A 74 4.73 -2.28 -3.45
N THR A 75 3.52 -1.76 -3.28
CA THR A 75 3.25 -0.62 -2.40
C THR A 75 3.48 -0.98 -0.94
N ILE A 76 3.03 -2.14 -0.48
CA ILE A 76 3.28 -2.63 0.89
C ILE A 76 4.76 -2.87 1.13
N ARG A 77 5.49 -3.43 0.16
CA ARG A 77 6.96 -3.58 0.25
C ARG A 77 7.63 -2.22 0.45
N ASN A 78 7.23 -1.21 -0.32
CA ASN A 78 7.79 0.13 -0.20
C ASN A 78 7.43 0.77 1.15
N LEU A 79 6.22 0.54 1.66
CA LEU A 79 5.82 0.99 2.99
C LEU A 79 6.64 0.32 4.09
N ALA A 80 6.85 -0.99 4.02
CA ALA A 80 7.64 -1.78 4.98
C ALA A 80 9.17 -1.55 4.89
N SER A 81 9.62 -0.47 4.24
CA SER A 81 11.05 -0.14 4.10
C SER A 81 11.66 0.42 5.39
N ASP A 82 10.84 0.94 6.31
CA ASP A 82 11.26 1.36 7.65
C ASP A 82 10.55 0.54 8.74
N ASP A 83 11.17 0.53 9.92
CA ASP A 83 10.72 -0.30 11.03
C ASP A 83 9.36 0.14 11.57
N GLU A 84 9.08 1.44 11.65
CA GLU A 84 7.83 2.00 12.17
C GLU A 84 6.62 1.64 11.27
N SER A 85 6.76 1.85 9.97
CA SER A 85 5.76 1.46 8.99
C SER A 85 5.58 -0.06 8.91
N ARG A 86 6.65 -0.83 9.12
CA ARG A 86 6.59 -2.30 9.21
C ARG A 86 5.82 -2.74 10.46
N GLU A 87 6.06 -2.11 11.61
CA GLU A 87 5.31 -2.39 12.84
C GLU A 87 3.83 -2.05 12.68
N ALA A 88 3.51 -0.91 12.06
CA ALA A 88 2.13 -0.54 11.74
C ALA A 88 1.46 -1.60 10.85
N LEU A 89 2.14 -2.10 9.81
CA LEU A 89 1.64 -3.20 8.98
C LEU A 89 1.39 -4.48 9.79
N LEU A 90 2.34 -4.87 10.64
CA LEU A 90 2.22 -6.07 11.47
C LEU A 90 1.16 -5.95 12.56
N SER A 91 0.78 -4.73 12.94
CA SER A 91 -0.31 -4.47 13.87
C SER A 91 -1.69 -4.78 13.27
N VAL A 92 -1.82 -4.81 11.95
CA VAL A 92 -3.07 -5.12 11.27
C VAL A 92 -3.40 -6.61 11.43
N PRO A 93 -4.58 -6.95 12.01
CA PRO A 93 -5.00 -8.34 12.17
C PRO A 93 -5.02 -9.09 10.83
N GLY A 94 -4.42 -10.28 10.81
CA GLY A 94 -4.38 -11.12 9.62
C GLY A 94 -3.26 -10.77 8.63
N MET A 95 -2.54 -9.65 8.79
CA MET A 95 -1.43 -9.28 7.90
C MET A 95 -0.33 -10.35 7.88
N THR A 96 0.06 -10.90 9.02
CA THR A 96 1.07 -11.98 9.09
C THR A 96 0.63 -13.23 8.34
N ALA A 97 -0.66 -13.60 8.45
CA ALA A 97 -1.22 -14.72 7.71
C ALA A 97 -1.22 -14.44 6.20
N LYS A 98 -1.60 -13.23 5.78
CA LYS A 98 -1.54 -12.80 4.38
C LYS A 98 -0.13 -12.80 3.82
N LEU A 99 0.86 -12.32 4.57
CA LEU A 99 2.27 -12.37 4.15
C LEU A 99 2.75 -13.81 4.00
N SER A 100 2.36 -14.71 4.89
CA SER A 100 2.67 -16.14 4.78
C SER A 100 1.96 -16.77 3.58
N GLU A 101 0.69 -16.44 3.35
CA GLU A 101 -0.08 -16.89 2.20
C GLU A 101 0.55 -16.42 0.88
N LEU A 102 0.94 -15.14 0.78
CA LEU A 102 1.62 -14.57 -0.38
C LEU A 102 3.02 -15.14 -0.58
N SER A 103 3.73 -15.45 0.50
CA SER A 103 5.04 -16.14 0.47
C SER A 103 4.91 -17.57 -0.09
N HIS A 104 3.81 -18.25 0.22
CA HIS A 104 3.50 -19.60 -0.27
C HIS A 104 2.79 -19.62 -1.62
N HIS A 105 2.16 -18.52 -2.03
CA HIS A 105 1.53 -18.38 -3.34
C HIS A 105 2.64 -18.39 -4.40
N ARG A 106 2.83 -19.56 -5.05
CA ARG A 106 3.76 -19.83 -6.16
C ARG A 106 3.47 -18.97 -7.40
N ASN A 107 3.54 -17.64 -7.31
CA ASN A 107 3.61 -16.77 -8.47
C ASN A 107 4.98 -16.11 -8.49
N VAL A 108 5.88 -16.78 -9.20
CA VAL A 108 7.30 -16.46 -9.42
C VAL A 108 7.55 -15.02 -9.94
N LYS A 109 6.49 -14.27 -10.31
CA LYS A 109 6.59 -12.89 -10.82
C LYS A 109 6.57 -11.78 -9.76
N ILE A 110 6.34 -12.10 -8.48
CA ILE A 110 6.34 -11.10 -7.39
C ILE A 110 7.69 -11.07 -6.65
N ARG A 111 8.58 -12.04 -6.90
CA ARG A 111 9.87 -12.18 -6.21
C ARG A 111 11.03 -11.37 -6.82
N ASP A 112 10.85 -10.77 -8.00
CA ASP A 112 11.96 -10.27 -8.84
C ASP A 112 11.96 -8.77 -9.14
N HIS A 113 11.25 -7.94 -8.36
CA HIS A 113 11.36 -6.48 -8.45
C HIS A 113 11.44 -5.84 -7.08
#